data_AF-A0A3M2EW19-F1
#
_entry.id   AF-A0A3M2EW19-F1
#
_cell.length_a   1.000
_cell.length_b   1.000
_cell.length_c   1.000
_cell.angle_alpha   90.00
_cell.angle_beta   90.00
_cell.angle_gamma   90.00
#
_symmetry.space_group_name_H-M   'P 1'
#
loop_
_entity.id
_entity.type
_entity.pdbx_description
1 polymer ?
#
loop_
_entity_poly.entity_id
_entity_poly.type
_entity_poly.pdbx_seq_one_letter_code
_entity_poly.pdbx_strand_id
1 'polypeptide(L)'
;MTPSTRPRSPMLFGGIEAGGTKFVCAVGTGPDDLRALTSFPTTTPGETLERAIAFFRDQETPPEAVGIGSFGPVDPDPASPRYGTITTTPKPGWANTDFAGTIRRALGVPVAFDTDVNAAALGEHRWGAAQGLDTVLYLTVSRP
;
A
#
# COMPACT_ATOMS: atom_id res chain seq x y z
N MET A 1 39.00 -18.02 -11.82
CA MET A 1 38.23 -16.76 -11.66
C MET A 1 36.88 -17.12 -11.08
N THR A 2 36.68 -16.96 -9.77
CA THR A 2 35.38 -17.10 -9.12
C THR A 2 34.53 -15.87 -9.47
N PRO A 3 33.26 -16.03 -9.91
CA PRO A 3 32.39 -14.89 -10.14
C PRO A 3 32.21 -14.14 -8.81
N SER A 4 32.60 -12.87 -8.78
CA SER A 4 32.31 -11.98 -7.66
C SER A 4 30.81 -11.69 -7.68
N THR A 5 30.04 -12.40 -6.86
CA THR A 5 28.65 -12.05 -6.55
C THR A 5 28.68 -10.79 -5.71
N ARG A 6 28.51 -9.63 -6.36
CA ARG A 6 28.10 -8.41 -5.65
C ARG A 6 26.84 -8.75 -4.85
N PRO A 7 26.76 -8.40 -3.55
CA PRO A 7 25.52 -8.54 -2.80
C PRO A 7 24.42 -7.79 -3.55
N ARG A 8 23.26 -8.44 -3.76
CA ARG A 8 22.08 -7.75 -4.29
C ARG A 8 21.78 -6.58 -3.36
N SER A 9 21.58 -5.40 -3.93
CA SER A 9 20.99 -4.29 -3.19
C SER A 9 19.72 -4.77 -2.47
N PRO A 10 19.47 -4.30 -1.24
CA PRO A 10 18.29 -4.73 -0.51
C PRO A 10 17.02 -4.38 -1.30
N MET A 11 16.06 -5.31 -1.30
CA MET A 11 14.80 -5.13 -2.03
C MET A 11 14.02 -3.97 -1.42
N LEU A 12 13.59 -3.02 -2.24
CA LEU A 12 12.73 -1.91 -1.82
C LEU A 12 11.26 -2.28 -2.01
N PHE A 13 10.43 -1.89 -1.06
CA PHE A 13 8.98 -2.02 -1.11
C PHE A 13 8.33 -0.64 -1.14
N GLY A 14 7.24 -0.52 -1.90
CA GLY A 14 6.33 0.60 -1.85
C GLY A 14 5.17 0.33 -0.90
N GLY A 15 4.74 1.34 -0.15
CA GLY A 15 3.54 1.30 0.67
C GLY A 15 2.60 2.43 0.28
N ILE A 16 1.30 2.13 0.18
CA ILE A 16 0.23 3.14 0.10
C ILE A 16 -0.73 2.92 1.27
N GLU A 17 -0.84 3.91 2.14
CA GLU A 17 -1.93 4.03 3.10
C GLU A 17 -2.97 5.00 2.51
N ALA A 18 -4.07 4.44 2.03
CA ALA A 18 -5.16 5.18 1.46
C ALA A 18 -6.20 5.49 2.53
N GLY A 19 -6.06 6.67 3.14
CA GLY A 19 -7.06 7.24 4.02
C GLY A 19 -8.13 7.99 3.23
N GLY A 20 -9.25 8.28 3.90
CA GLY A 20 -10.34 8.97 3.25
C GLY A 20 -10.06 10.43 2.90
N THR A 21 -9.20 11.10 3.65
CA THR A 21 -8.87 12.52 3.44
C THR A 21 -7.45 12.73 2.95
N LYS A 22 -6.58 11.74 3.15
CA LYS A 22 -5.15 11.81 2.88
C LYS A 22 -4.67 10.45 2.39
N PHE A 23 -3.84 10.44 1.36
CA PHE A 23 -3.00 9.32 0.97
C PHE A 23 -1.60 9.54 1.52
N VAL A 24 -0.99 8.47 2.01
CA VAL A 24 0.43 8.44 2.37
C VAL A 24 1.10 7.38 1.50
N CYS A 25 2.20 7.74 0.84
CA CYS A 25 3.00 6.81 0.05
C CYS A 25 4.43 6.78 0.59
N ALA A 26 5.02 5.60 0.68
CA ALA A 26 6.37 5.41 1.18
C ALA A 26 7.16 4.41 0.32
N VAL A 27 8.48 4.55 0.28
CA VAL A 27 9.40 3.54 -0.26
C VAL A 27 10.48 3.24 0.77
N GLY A 28 10.76 1.97 1.02
CA GLY A 28 11.72 1.56 2.03
C GLY A 28 11.94 0.05 2.10
N THR A 29 12.80 -0.39 3.01
CA THR A 29 13.01 -1.83 3.31
C THR A 29 12.21 -2.29 4.53
N GLY A 30 11.69 -1.35 5.32
CA GLY A 30 10.92 -1.58 6.54
C GLY A 30 10.68 -0.28 7.30
N PRO A 31 10.06 -0.33 8.50
CA PRO A 31 9.74 0.87 9.29
C PRO A 31 10.97 1.66 9.73
N ASP A 32 12.11 1.00 9.94
CA ASP A 32 13.38 1.65 10.32
C ASP A 32 14.16 2.21 9.12
N ASP A 33 13.65 2.04 7.90
CA ASP A 33 14.35 2.41 6.67
C ASP A 33 13.40 2.91 5.58
N LEU A 34 12.82 4.08 5.83
CA LEU A 34 12.04 4.82 4.85
C LEU A 34 12.95 5.73 4.02
N ARG A 35 13.11 5.40 2.74
CA ARG A 35 13.93 6.14 1.77
C ARG A 35 13.19 7.35 1.19
N ALA A 36 11.88 7.22 1.01
CA ALA A 36 11.01 8.30 0.58
C ALA A 36 9.65 8.18 1.25
N LEU A 37 9.03 9.32 1.55
CA LEU A 37 7.71 9.43 2.14
C LEU A 37 7.03 10.68 1.60
N THR A 38 5.77 10.57 1.19
CA THR A 38 4.95 11.70 0.79
C THR A 38 3.53 11.54 1.31
N SER A 39 2.81 12.65 1.39
CA SER A 39 1.36 12.62 1.61
C SER A 39 0.66 13.72 0.85
N PHE A 40 -0.57 13.45 0.41
CA PHE A 40 -1.39 14.39 -0.34
C PHE A 40 -2.89 14.14 -0.09
N PRO A 41 -3.76 15.14 -0.32
CA PRO A 41 -5.20 14.97 -0.15
C PRO A 41 -5.78 13.88 -1.06
N THR A 42 -6.75 13.13 -0.55
CA THR A 42 -7.58 12.23 -1.36
C THR A 42 -8.60 13.07 -2.14
N THR A 43 -8.53 13.04 -3.48
CA THR A 43 -9.45 13.74 -4.37
C THR A 43 -10.28 12.73 -5.19
N THR A 44 -10.20 12.78 -6.51
CA THR A 44 -10.76 11.75 -7.41
C THR A 44 -9.80 10.57 -7.52
N PRO A 45 -10.27 9.35 -7.85
CA PRO A 45 -9.39 8.21 -8.04
C PRO A 45 -8.31 8.46 -9.09
N GLY A 46 -8.67 9.02 -10.25
CA GLY A 46 -7.72 9.28 -11.34
C GLY A 46 -6.54 10.14 -10.88
N GLU A 47 -6.84 11.31 -10.30
CA GLU A 47 -5.80 12.24 -9.82
C GLU A 47 -4.99 11.65 -8.65
N THR A 48 -5.66 11.03 -7.68
CA THR A 48 -5.00 10.51 -6.48
C THR A 48 -4.07 9.34 -6.83
N LEU A 49 -4.52 8.42 -7.68
CA LEU A 49 -3.73 7.28 -8.12
C LEU A 49 -2.59 7.69 -9.04
N GLU A 50 -2.80 8.67 -9.94
CA GLU A 50 -1.74 9.21 -10.79
C GLU A 50 -0.62 9.84 -9.95
N ARG A 51 -0.96 10.60 -8.90
CA ARG A 51 0.03 11.15 -7.96
C ARG A 51 0.83 10.06 -7.24
N ALA A 52 0.17 8.98 -6.79
CA ALA A 52 0.86 7.85 -6.18
C ALA A 52 1.81 7.15 -7.17
N ILE A 53 1.36 6.93 -8.41
CA ILE A 53 2.17 6.34 -9.48
C ILE A 53 3.38 7.22 -9.79
N ALA A 54 3.19 8.53 -9.92
CA ALA A 54 4.27 9.49 -10.16
C ALA A 54 5.32 9.42 -9.04
N PHE A 55 4.86 9.43 -7.77
CA PHE A 55 5.76 9.26 -6.62
C PHE A 55 6.64 8.01 -6.74
N PHE A 56 6.08 6.83 -7.08
CA PHE A 56 6.89 5.62 -7.21
C PHE A 56 7.82 5.61 -8.43
N ARG A 57 7.43 6.28 -9.53
CA ARG A 57 8.25 6.39 -10.74
C ARG A 57 9.42 7.36 -10.61
N ASP A 58 9.29 8.35 -9.74
CA ASP A 58 10.32 9.37 -9.50
C ASP A 58 11.46 8.87 -8.59
N GLN A 59 11.39 7.63 -8.10
CA GLN A 59 12.44 7.06 -7.25
C GLN A 59 13.64 6.61 -8.07
N GLU A 60 14.85 6.93 -7.62
CA GLU A 60 16.10 6.48 -8.26
C GLU A 60 16.19 4.94 -8.36
N THR A 61 15.71 4.26 -7.32
CA THR A 61 15.51 2.81 -7.32
C THR A 61 14.03 2.52 -7.10
N PRO A 62 13.30 2.00 -8.12
CA PRO A 62 11.88 1.73 -7.99
C PRO A 62 11.63 0.57 -7.01
N PRO A 63 10.48 0.53 -6.32
CA PRO A 63 10.11 -0.59 -5.48
C PRO A 63 9.90 -1.86 -6.31
N GLU A 64 10.29 -3.01 -5.76
CA GLU A 64 10.10 -4.33 -6.39
C GLU A 64 8.69 -4.90 -6.14
N ALA A 65 7.96 -4.37 -5.16
CA ALA A 65 6.56 -4.70 -4.88
C ALA A 65 5.86 -3.54 -4.16
N VAL A 66 4.53 -3.46 -4.23
CA VAL A 66 3.73 -2.46 -3.51
C VAL A 66 2.68 -3.12 -2.62
N GLY A 67 2.57 -2.66 -1.37
CA GLY A 67 1.46 -2.98 -0.47
C GLY A 67 0.48 -1.80 -0.36
N ILE A 68 -0.82 -2.09 -0.39
CA ILE A 68 -1.89 -1.09 -0.27
C ILE A 68 -2.77 -1.43 0.93
N GLY A 69 -2.87 -0.50 1.88
CA GLY A 69 -3.91 -0.48 2.92
C GLY A 69 -4.95 0.57 2.58
N SER A 70 -6.16 0.15 2.20
CA SER A 70 -7.21 1.04 1.70
C SER A 70 -8.35 1.24 2.68
N PHE A 71 -8.89 2.46 2.73
CA PHE A 71 -10.22 2.69 3.24
C PHE A 71 -11.23 1.82 2.46
N GLY A 72 -12.24 1.32 3.14
CA GLY A 72 -13.25 0.44 2.54
C GLY A 72 -14.67 1.01 2.52
N PRO A 73 -15.66 0.13 2.30
CA PRO A 73 -15.53 -1.29 1.94
C PRO A 73 -14.70 -1.60 0.68
N VAL A 74 -13.89 -2.67 0.74
CA VAL A 74 -13.05 -3.16 -0.37
C VAL A 74 -13.24 -4.65 -0.60
N ASP A 75 -12.72 -5.17 -1.72
CA ASP A 75 -12.61 -6.60 -2.00
C ASP A 75 -11.14 -7.05 -1.87
N PRO A 76 -10.74 -7.61 -0.71
CA PRO A 76 -9.37 -8.02 -0.45
C PRO A 76 -9.09 -9.49 -0.81
N ASP A 77 -10.08 -10.26 -1.28
CA ASP A 77 -9.89 -11.69 -1.58
C ASP A 77 -9.14 -11.88 -2.91
N PRO A 78 -7.90 -12.41 -2.93
CA PRO A 78 -7.14 -12.62 -4.16
C PRO A 78 -7.81 -13.56 -5.17
N ALA A 79 -8.76 -14.39 -4.73
CA ALA A 79 -9.55 -15.26 -5.62
C ALA A 79 -10.74 -14.54 -6.27
N SER A 80 -11.12 -13.35 -5.77
CA SER A 80 -12.22 -12.57 -6.33
C SER A 80 -11.82 -11.95 -7.68
N PRO A 81 -12.71 -11.96 -8.68
CA PRO A 81 -12.50 -11.22 -9.93
C PRO A 81 -12.45 -9.69 -9.72
N ARG A 82 -12.87 -9.20 -8.55
CA ARG A 82 -12.82 -7.78 -8.16
C ARG A 82 -11.76 -7.49 -7.09
N TYR A 83 -10.83 -8.41 -6.85
CA TYR A 83 -9.70 -8.20 -5.94
C TYR A 83 -9.05 -6.84 -6.19
N GLY A 84 -8.84 -6.06 -5.11
CA GLY A 84 -8.20 -4.77 -5.20
C GLY A 84 -9.11 -3.60 -5.54
N THR A 85 -10.44 -3.79 -5.50
CA THR A 85 -11.43 -2.75 -5.78
C THR A 85 -12.03 -2.16 -4.51
N ILE A 86 -12.31 -0.85 -4.55
CA ILE A 86 -13.20 -0.21 -3.58
C ILE A 86 -14.63 -0.47 -4.05
N THR A 87 -15.47 -1.08 -3.22
CA THR A 87 -16.77 -1.61 -3.66
C THR A 87 -17.86 -0.55 -3.52
N THR A 88 -18.24 -0.23 -2.29
CA THR A 88 -19.20 0.82 -1.97
C THR A 88 -18.51 1.87 -1.09
N THR A 89 -18.75 3.15 -1.33
CA THR A 89 -18.21 4.22 -0.48
C THR A 89 -19.02 5.50 -0.69
N PRO A 90 -19.24 6.31 0.35
CA PRO A 90 -19.83 7.65 0.18
C PRO A 90 -18.87 8.62 -0.52
N LYS A 91 -17.61 8.23 -0.78
CA LYS A 91 -16.63 9.09 -1.44
C LYS A 91 -16.93 9.22 -2.93
N PRO A 92 -17.20 10.45 -3.42
CA PRO A 92 -17.54 10.66 -4.82
C PRO A 92 -16.48 10.09 -5.76
N GLY A 93 -16.93 9.27 -6.71
CA GLY A 93 -16.08 8.69 -7.76
C GLY A 93 -15.27 7.45 -7.35
N TRP A 94 -15.15 7.11 -6.06
CA TRP A 94 -14.31 5.98 -5.62
C TRP A 94 -15.00 4.61 -5.67
N ALA A 95 -16.33 4.57 -5.72
CA ALA A 95 -17.06 3.31 -5.85
C ALA A 95 -16.68 2.58 -7.15
N ASN A 96 -16.47 1.27 -7.07
CA ASN A 96 -16.01 0.38 -8.15
C ASN A 96 -14.65 0.76 -8.77
N THR A 97 -13.80 1.49 -8.04
CA THR A 97 -12.44 1.81 -8.51
C THR A 97 -11.54 0.58 -8.44
N ASP A 98 -10.97 0.16 -9.57
CA ASP A 98 -9.87 -0.82 -9.62
C ASP A 98 -8.55 -0.17 -9.17
N PHE A 99 -8.30 -0.19 -7.87
CA PHE A 99 -7.16 0.45 -7.26
C PHE A 99 -5.89 -0.40 -7.47
N ALA A 100 -5.87 -1.62 -6.94
CA ALA A 100 -4.68 -2.47 -7.02
C ALA A 100 -4.28 -2.78 -8.47
N GLY A 101 -5.26 -3.04 -9.34
CA GLY A 101 -5.00 -3.27 -10.76
C GLY A 101 -4.43 -2.05 -11.47
N THR A 102 -4.86 -0.83 -11.11
CA THR A 102 -4.32 0.41 -11.68
C THR A 102 -2.85 0.60 -11.30
N ILE A 103 -2.50 0.43 -10.02
CA ILE A 103 -1.11 0.52 -9.56
C ILE A 103 -0.25 -0.58 -10.21
N ARG A 104 -0.75 -1.82 -10.23
CA ARG A 104 -0.07 -2.97 -10.83
C ARG A 104 0.24 -2.76 -12.31
N ARG A 105 -0.75 -2.30 -13.10
CA ARG A 105 -0.57 -2.02 -14.54
C ARG A 105 0.42 -0.87 -14.77
N ALA A 106 0.41 0.15 -13.92
CA ALA A 106 1.25 1.33 -14.10
C ALA A 106 2.72 1.10 -13.71
N LEU A 107 2.99 0.29 -12.68
CA LEU A 107 4.33 0.04 -12.17
C LEU A 107 4.95 -1.27 -12.66
N GLY A 108 4.13 -2.24 -13.10
CA GLY A 108 4.62 -3.53 -13.58
C GLY A 108 5.16 -4.45 -12.49
N VAL A 109 4.83 -4.20 -11.22
CA VAL A 109 5.30 -4.97 -10.06
C VAL A 109 4.14 -5.66 -9.33
N PRO A 110 4.40 -6.70 -8.52
CA PRO A 110 3.39 -7.30 -7.67
C PRO A 110 2.76 -6.27 -6.71
N VAL A 111 1.44 -6.38 -6.53
CA VAL A 111 0.66 -5.51 -5.64
C VAL A 111 -0.17 -6.36 -4.68
N ALA A 112 0.10 -6.20 -3.38
CA ALA A 112 -0.74 -6.72 -2.31
C ALA A 112 -1.74 -5.64 -1.88
N PHE A 113 -2.96 -6.03 -1.54
CA PHE A 113 -4.04 -5.11 -1.24
C PHE A 113 -4.91 -5.64 -0.10
N ASP A 114 -5.17 -4.78 0.87
CA ASP A 114 -6.05 -5.06 2.00
C ASP A 114 -6.66 -3.76 2.52
N THR A 115 -7.45 -3.84 3.59
CA THR A 115 -7.94 -2.70 4.35
C THR A 115 -6.80 -1.99 5.08
N ASP A 116 -6.98 -0.69 5.35
CA ASP A 116 -6.08 0.12 6.17
C ASP A 116 -5.86 -0.48 7.57
N VAL A 117 -6.92 -0.96 8.22
CA VAL A 117 -6.84 -1.60 9.54
C VAL A 117 -6.11 -2.95 9.52
N ASN A 118 -6.27 -3.76 8.46
CA ASN A 118 -5.49 -5.01 8.32
C ASN A 118 -4.01 -4.71 8.06
N ALA A 119 -3.70 -3.70 7.25
CA ALA A 119 -2.33 -3.26 7.02
C ALA A 119 -1.67 -2.80 8.34
N ALA A 120 -2.39 -2.03 9.16
CA ALA A 120 -1.91 -1.62 10.48
C ALA A 120 -1.72 -2.82 11.43
N ALA A 121 -2.68 -3.77 11.46
CA ALA A 121 -2.56 -5.00 12.25
C ALA A 121 -1.34 -5.83 11.86
N LEU A 122 -1.06 -5.98 10.56
CA LEU A 122 0.12 -6.66 10.04
C LEU A 122 1.41 -5.94 10.44
N GLY A 123 1.41 -4.60 10.43
CA GLY A 123 2.52 -3.79 10.91
C GLY A 123 2.83 -4.04 12.38
N GLU A 124 1.81 -3.98 13.24
CA GLU A 124 1.95 -4.26 14.68
C GLU A 124 2.37 -5.70 14.97
N HIS A 125 1.86 -6.68 14.21
CA HIS A 125 2.25 -8.08 14.35
C HIS A 125 3.70 -8.32 13.95
N ARG A 126 4.16 -7.66 12.88
CA ARG A 126 5.50 -7.88 12.32
C ARG A 126 6.58 -7.11 13.07
N TRP A 127 6.31 -5.87 13.48
CA TRP A 127 7.31 -4.94 14.01
C TRP A 127 6.90 -4.24 15.31
N GLY A 128 5.64 -4.35 15.74
CA GLY A 128 5.10 -3.58 16.85
C GLY A 128 4.70 -4.41 18.06
N ALA A 129 3.64 -3.97 18.73
CA ALA A 129 3.23 -4.48 20.04
C ALA A 129 2.70 -5.92 20.02
N ALA A 130 2.42 -6.47 18.83
CA ALA A 130 1.84 -7.79 18.66
C ALA A 130 2.84 -8.88 18.24
N GLN A 131 4.14 -8.59 18.28
CA GLN A 131 5.18 -9.57 17.97
C GLN A 131 5.12 -10.78 18.91
N GLY A 132 5.19 -11.98 18.31
CA GLY A 132 5.14 -13.26 19.04
C GLY A 132 3.75 -13.70 19.48
N LEU A 133 2.70 -12.96 19.12
CA LEU A 133 1.32 -13.34 19.38
C LEU A 133 0.70 -14.00 18.14
N ASP A 134 -0.14 -15.02 18.35
CA ASP A 134 -0.84 -15.73 17.27
C ASP A 134 -2.21 -15.11 16.94
N THR A 135 -2.79 -14.33 17.86
CA THR A 135 -4.13 -13.75 17.71
C THR A 135 -4.13 -12.33 18.24
N VAL A 136 -4.56 -11.39 17.40
CA VAL A 136 -4.47 -9.95 17.62
C VAL A 136 -5.74 -9.29 17.10
N LEU A 137 -6.20 -8.26 17.79
CA LEU A 137 -7.23 -7.34 17.31
C LEU A 137 -6.61 -5.95 17.19
N TYR A 138 -6.68 -5.36 16.00
CA TYR A 138 -6.39 -3.95 15.79
C TYR A 138 -7.70 -3.20 15.62
N LEU A 139 -7.90 -2.16 16.42
CA LEU A 139 -9.09 -1.31 16.37
C LEU A 139 -8.68 0.15 16.27
N THR A 140 -9.11 0.82 15.20
CA THR A 140 -9.00 2.28 15.08
C THR A 140 -10.28 2.94 15.57
N VAL A 141 -10.14 4.01 16.37
CA VAL A 141 -11.27 4.83 16.84
C VAL A 141 -11.04 6.25 16.36
N SER A 142 -11.76 6.64 15.31
CA SER A 142 -11.70 7.99 14.72
C SER A 142 -12.86 8.86 15.17
N ARG A 143 -12.76 10.17 14.92
CA ARG A 143 -13.86 11.11 15.15
C ARG A 143 -15.03 10.83 14.17
N PRO A 144 -16.28 11.10 14.59
CA PRO A 144 -17.48 10.91 13.76
C PRO A 144 -17.49 11.79 12.50
#